data_AF-A0A1A8YP83-F1
#
_entry.id   AF-A0A1A8YP83-F1
#
_cell.length_a   1.000
_cell.length_b   1.000
_cell.length_c   1.000
_cell.angle_alpha   90.00
_cell.angle_beta   90.00
_cell.angle_gamma   90.00
#
_symmetry.space_group_name_H-M   'P 1'
#
loop_
_entity.id
_entity.type
_entity.pdbx_description
1 polymer ?
#
loop_
_entity_poly.entity_id
_entity_poly.type
_entity_poly.pdbx_seq_one_letter_code
_entity_poly.pdbx_strand_id
1 'polypeptide(L)'
;MIPVESQQNEIEKYEKLCYLSKFIDRLKRNPELNRYPPDIKLETIEPEEKRDIIKNVYSMLDRNYASIGIYDRNKKTQCCNYLNYWLDTLKEKYVTVNKEVNDKEWKFVEDLWDNLKSNVTSNFTCERYMDGKSLEEKKKRINLMVYCVNRDELKDWCGKTSGSRSQNYCTVLPAYVKKNYELLVEENQCLKHKERDEDYEFHYSDKCSLHDIPNTFPDYQVEGGILSEKPSSRNPLTYCESTQRVTTDFQKFGEENPLPLTSEPSPPHSVSWNSITYSGLTISGILFSLIFLYKYTSLGSFLRSLIIKKDEMRQYIDAKGKNSLLETSSDYIAYNSENDEYNFSYQSLQI
;
A
#
# COMPACT_ATOMS: atom_id res chain seq x y z
N MET A 1 -34.28 10.02 0.18
CA MET A 1 -33.18 10.04 1.16
C MET A 1 -32.97 8.60 1.63
N ILE A 2 -31.85 7.98 1.30
CA ILE A 2 -31.56 6.60 1.72
C ILE A 2 -31.20 6.63 3.22
N PRO A 3 -31.71 5.71 4.06
CA PRO A 3 -31.35 5.66 5.48
C PRO A 3 -29.83 5.51 5.67
N VAL A 4 -29.24 6.20 6.65
CA VAL A 4 -27.80 6.17 6.95
C VAL A 4 -27.28 4.74 7.14
N GLU A 5 -28.07 3.90 7.81
CA GLU A 5 -27.76 2.48 8.04
C GLU A 5 -27.75 1.66 6.73
N SER A 6 -28.63 1.97 5.78
CA SER A 6 -28.62 1.37 4.45
C SER A 6 -27.41 1.80 3.62
N GLN A 7 -26.90 3.02 3.84
CA GLN A 7 -25.71 3.52 3.15
C GLN A 7 -24.43 2.89 3.69
N GLN A 8 -24.33 2.72 5.01
CA GLN A 8 -23.21 2.03 5.65
C GLN A 8 -23.09 0.57 5.19
N ASN A 9 -24.21 -0.16 5.15
CA ASN A 9 -24.24 -1.55 4.71
C ASN A 9 -23.81 -1.72 3.25
N GLU A 10 -24.17 -0.79 2.36
CA GLU A 10 -23.69 -0.81 0.98
C GLU A 10 -22.20 -0.50 0.89
N ILE A 11 -21.67 0.48 1.64
CA ILE A 11 -20.21 0.75 1.66
C ILE A 11 -19.43 -0.51 2.04
N GLU A 12 -19.81 -1.16 3.15
CA GLU A 12 -19.11 -2.35 3.65
C GLU A 12 -19.15 -3.51 2.67
N LYS A 13 -20.28 -3.68 1.96
CA LYS A 13 -20.44 -4.71 0.95
C LYS A 13 -19.41 -4.56 -0.19
N TYR A 14 -19.21 -3.37 -0.73
CA TYR A 14 -18.22 -3.17 -1.80
C TYR A 14 -16.79 -3.09 -1.28
N GLU A 15 -16.58 -2.53 -0.09
CA GLU A 15 -15.27 -2.53 0.56
C GLU A 15 -14.74 -3.96 0.77
N LYS A 16 -15.59 -4.90 1.18
CA LYS A 16 -15.26 -6.33 1.29
C LYS A 16 -14.94 -7.00 -0.04
N LEU A 17 -15.26 -6.37 -1.17
CA LEU A 17 -14.87 -6.88 -2.48
C LEU A 17 -13.42 -6.52 -2.83
N CYS A 18 -12.89 -5.41 -2.28
CA CYS A 18 -11.52 -4.97 -2.51
C CYS A 18 -10.52 -6.06 -2.13
N TYR A 19 -9.45 -6.22 -2.92
CA TYR A 19 -8.53 -7.34 -2.74
C TYR A 19 -7.82 -7.28 -1.39
N LEU A 20 -7.47 -6.08 -0.91
CA LEU A 20 -6.78 -5.92 0.37
C LEU A 20 -7.75 -6.20 1.52
N SER A 21 -8.99 -5.70 1.48
CA SER A 21 -10.03 -6.08 2.46
C SER A 21 -10.28 -7.59 2.49
N LYS A 22 -10.35 -8.25 1.33
CA LYS A 22 -10.46 -9.72 1.25
C LYS A 22 -9.29 -10.43 1.93
N PHE A 23 -8.08 -9.93 1.73
CA PHE A 23 -6.89 -10.45 2.38
C PHE A 23 -6.94 -10.25 3.91
N ILE A 24 -7.33 -9.06 4.36
CA ILE A 24 -7.52 -8.74 5.79
C ILE A 24 -8.56 -9.64 6.44
N ASP A 25 -9.71 -9.86 5.78
CA ASP A 25 -10.75 -10.73 6.31
C ASP A 25 -10.32 -12.22 6.30
N ARG A 26 -9.45 -12.62 5.38
CA ARG A 26 -8.80 -13.95 5.42
C ARG A 26 -7.90 -14.11 6.64
N LEU A 27 -7.22 -13.05 7.09
CA LEU A 27 -6.42 -13.09 8.32
C LEU A 27 -7.27 -13.25 9.58
N LYS A 28 -8.54 -12.83 9.58
CA LYS A 28 -9.45 -12.99 10.72
C LYS A 28 -10.10 -14.38 10.78
N ARG A 29 -10.12 -15.12 9.68
CA ARG A 29 -10.72 -16.46 9.64
C ARG A 29 -9.83 -17.46 10.37
N ASN A 30 -10.44 -18.22 11.28
CA ASN A 30 -9.77 -19.35 11.93
C ASN A 30 -9.09 -20.24 10.89
N PRO A 31 -7.91 -20.81 11.22
CA PRO A 31 -7.28 -21.78 10.35
C PRO A 31 -8.23 -22.98 10.20
N GLU A 32 -8.73 -23.21 8.98
CA GLU A 32 -9.26 -24.53 8.64
C GLU A 32 -8.06 -25.48 8.59
N LEU A 33 -7.81 -26.16 9.72
CA LEU A 33 -6.89 -27.29 9.90
C LEU A 33 -5.39 -27.05 9.69
N ASN A 34 -4.61 -27.23 10.76
CA ASN A 34 -3.37 -28.01 10.91
C ASN A 34 -2.44 -28.26 9.69
N ARG A 35 -2.25 -27.30 8.78
CA ARG A 35 -1.05 -27.34 7.91
C ARG A 35 0.13 -26.77 8.68
N TYR A 36 0.93 -27.67 9.23
CA TYR A 36 2.28 -27.39 9.70
C TYR A 36 3.25 -28.14 8.77
N PRO A 37 4.36 -27.51 8.35
CA PRO A 37 5.49 -28.27 7.82
C PRO A 37 5.89 -29.33 8.86
N PRO A 38 6.07 -30.60 8.47
CA PRO A 38 6.33 -31.70 9.40
C PRO A 38 7.66 -31.56 10.16
N ASP A 39 8.57 -30.68 9.73
CA ASP A 39 9.94 -30.61 10.22
C ASP A 39 10.14 -29.71 11.45
N ILE A 40 9.07 -29.15 12.02
CA ILE A 40 9.17 -28.14 13.07
C ILE A 40 8.77 -28.72 14.42
N LYS A 41 9.73 -28.67 15.34
CA LYS A 41 9.63 -29.21 16.69
C LYS A 41 8.78 -28.33 17.62
N LEU A 42 7.57 -27.98 17.20
CA LEU A 42 6.62 -27.22 18.05
C LEU A 42 6.23 -28.01 19.30
N GLU A 43 6.41 -29.33 19.30
CA GLU A 43 6.21 -30.23 20.45
C GLU A 43 7.16 -29.91 21.62
N THR A 44 8.24 -29.17 21.38
CA THR A 44 9.17 -28.74 22.44
C THR A 44 8.63 -27.56 23.26
N ILE A 45 7.53 -26.93 22.83
CA ILE A 45 6.88 -25.83 23.52
C ILE A 45 5.92 -26.40 24.58
N GLU A 46 6.19 -26.05 25.83
CA GLU A 46 5.40 -26.42 27.00
C GLU A 46 5.04 -25.16 27.83
N PRO A 47 3.84 -25.10 28.43
CA PRO A 47 2.77 -26.09 28.36
C PRO A 47 1.97 -26.05 27.04
N GLU A 48 1.05 -26.99 26.86
CA GLU A 48 0.22 -27.16 25.65
C GLU A 48 -0.48 -25.88 25.20
N GLU A 49 -0.98 -25.06 26.11
CA GLU A 49 -1.70 -23.83 25.79
C GLU A 49 -0.82 -22.84 25.00
N LYS A 50 0.46 -22.75 25.34
CA LYS A 50 1.42 -21.91 24.60
C LYS A 50 1.69 -22.46 23.21
N ARG A 51 1.85 -23.77 23.13
CA ARG A 51 2.05 -24.48 21.87
C ARG A 51 0.87 -24.25 20.94
N ASP A 52 -0.35 -24.26 21.45
CA ASP A 52 -1.56 -24.01 20.67
C ASP A 52 -1.64 -22.57 20.17
N ILE A 53 -1.23 -21.59 20.97
CA ILE A 53 -1.10 -20.20 20.50
C ILE A 53 -0.10 -20.12 19.32
N ILE A 54 1.11 -20.66 19.50
CA ILE A 54 2.13 -20.65 18.44
C ILE A 54 1.64 -21.38 17.20
N LYS A 55 1.07 -22.58 17.34
CA LYS A 55 0.47 -23.37 16.25
C LYS A 55 -0.57 -22.56 15.48
N ASN A 56 -1.51 -21.91 16.16
CA ASN A 56 -2.53 -21.11 15.49
C ASN A 56 -1.92 -19.96 14.67
N VAL A 57 -1.00 -19.19 15.26
CA VAL A 57 -0.33 -18.08 14.56
C VAL A 57 0.51 -18.60 13.38
N TYR A 58 1.24 -19.69 13.59
CA TYR A 58 2.08 -20.36 12.60
C TYR A 58 1.25 -20.76 11.37
N SER A 59 0.14 -21.47 11.58
CA SER A 59 -0.74 -21.92 10.49
C SER A 59 -1.37 -20.74 9.74
N MET A 60 -1.78 -19.70 10.47
CA MET A 60 -2.32 -18.49 9.86
C MET A 60 -1.25 -17.76 9.02
N LEU A 61 -0.02 -17.66 9.50
CA LEU A 61 1.08 -17.04 8.77
C LEU A 61 1.38 -17.79 7.47
N ASP A 62 1.61 -19.11 7.54
CA ASP A 62 1.90 -19.95 6.36
C ASP A 62 0.82 -19.83 5.27
N ARG A 63 -0.45 -20.04 5.65
CA ARG A 63 -1.61 -19.99 4.74
C ARG A 63 -1.76 -18.63 4.08
N ASN A 64 -1.55 -17.54 4.82
CA ASN A 64 -1.75 -16.19 4.30
C ASN A 64 -0.55 -15.71 3.48
N TYR A 65 0.67 -16.04 3.89
CA TYR A 65 1.87 -15.76 3.10
C TYR A 65 1.80 -16.43 1.72
N ALA A 66 1.44 -17.72 1.67
CA ALA A 66 1.26 -18.45 0.41
C ALA A 66 0.21 -17.79 -0.50
N SER A 67 -0.86 -17.24 0.08
CA SER A 67 -1.91 -16.57 -0.68
C SER A 67 -1.46 -15.27 -1.35
N ILE A 68 -0.41 -14.63 -0.86
CA ILE A 68 0.14 -13.42 -1.48
C ILE A 68 0.70 -13.73 -2.87
N GLY A 69 1.17 -14.97 -3.09
CA GLY A 69 1.78 -15.40 -4.34
C GLY A 69 0.94 -15.16 -5.59
N ILE A 70 -0.39 -15.17 -5.47
CA ILE A 70 -1.35 -15.03 -6.58
C ILE A 70 -1.47 -13.61 -7.14
N TYR A 71 -1.08 -12.60 -6.36
CA TYR A 71 -1.31 -11.20 -6.72
C TYR A 71 -0.20 -10.63 -7.62
N ASP A 72 -0.46 -9.50 -8.28
CA ASP A 72 0.59 -8.73 -8.94
C ASP A 72 1.50 -8.02 -7.92
N ARG A 73 2.68 -7.56 -8.36
CA ARG A 73 3.74 -7.05 -7.47
C ARG A 73 3.27 -5.96 -6.51
N ASN A 74 2.45 -5.01 -6.96
CA ASN A 74 2.01 -3.89 -6.11
C ASN A 74 1.08 -4.39 -5.00
N LYS A 75 0.11 -5.22 -5.39
CA LYS A 75 -0.80 -5.89 -4.44
C LYS A 75 -0.05 -6.79 -3.47
N LYS A 76 1.00 -7.47 -3.93
CA LYS A 76 1.86 -8.26 -3.04
C LYS A 76 2.47 -7.39 -1.96
N THR A 77 3.09 -6.26 -2.31
CA THR A 77 3.66 -5.31 -1.35
C THR A 77 2.63 -4.85 -0.31
N GLN A 78 1.43 -4.48 -0.76
CA GLN A 78 0.34 -4.02 0.10
C GLN A 78 -0.13 -5.11 1.08
N CYS A 79 -0.29 -6.35 0.61
CA CYS A 79 -0.59 -7.49 1.48
C CYS A 79 0.56 -7.81 2.45
N CYS A 80 1.83 -7.75 2.02
CA CYS A 80 2.97 -7.98 2.91
C CYS A 80 3.08 -6.93 4.01
N ASN A 81 2.82 -5.66 3.70
CA ASN A 81 2.81 -4.57 4.69
C ASN A 81 1.76 -4.84 5.77
N TYR A 82 0.55 -5.22 5.35
CA TYR A 82 -0.51 -5.57 6.30
C TYR A 82 -0.17 -6.84 7.10
N LEU A 83 0.40 -7.87 6.45
CA LEU A 83 0.80 -9.11 7.12
C LEU A 83 1.87 -8.87 8.19
N ASN A 84 2.86 -8.00 7.91
CA ASN A 84 3.85 -7.57 8.89
C ASN A 84 3.20 -6.92 10.11
N TYR A 85 2.34 -5.93 9.89
CA TYR A 85 1.63 -5.25 10.96
C TYR A 85 0.75 -6.22 11.76
N TRP A 86 0.01 -7.10 11.08
CA TRP A 86 -0.78 -8.14 11.74
C TRP A 86 0.09 -9.02 12.65
N LEU A 87 1.27 -9.44 12.19
CA LEU A 87 2.16 -10.25 13.02
C LEU A 87 2.71 -9.47 14.22
N ASP A 88 3.02 -8.18 14.06
CA ASP A 88 3.42 -7.29 15.16
C ASP A 88 2.32 -7.14 16.21
N THR A 89 1.06 -6.98 15.79
CA THR A 89 -0.08 -6.89 16.73
C THR A 89 -0.26 -8.17 17.54
N LEU A 90 -0.08 -9.34 16.91
CA LEU A 90 -0.13 -10.63 17.62
C LEU A 90 1.05 -10.81 18.56
N LYS A 91 2.26 -10.39 18.15
CA LYS A 91 3.44 -10.44 19.03
C LYS A 91 3.23 -9.59 20.27
N GLU A 92 2.77 -8.34 20.10
CA GLU A 92 2.51 -7.46 21.24
C GLU A 92 1.45 -8.07 22.18
N LYS A 93 0.34 -8.58 21.61
CA LYS A 93 -0.71 -9.23 22.38
C LYS A 93 -0.21 -10.42 23.20
N TYR A 94 0.43 -11.40 22.55
CA TYR A 94 0.77 -12.68 23.18
C TYR A 94 2.07 -12.63 24.00
N VAL A 95 3.05 -11.82 23.58
CA VAL A 95 4.37 -11.76 24.22
C VAL A 95 4.48 -10.63 25.23
N THR A 96 4.01 -9.42 24.88
CA THR A 96 4.18 -8.24 25.72
C THR A 96 3.04 -8.04 26.72
N VAL A 97 1.79 -8.03 26.23
CA VAL A 97 0.60 -7.68 27.01
C VAL A 97 0.14 -8.85 27.88
N ASN A 98 -0.21 -9.98 27.25
CA ASN A 98 -0.74 -11.14 27.97
C ASN A 98 0.37 -11.99 28.59
N LYS A 99 1.58 -11.94 28.04
CA LYS A 99 2.74 -12.75 28.45
C LYS A 99 2.43 -14.26 28.46
N GLU A 100 1.54 -14.69 27.57
CA GLU A 100 1.16 -16.09 27.40
C GLU A 100 2.31 -16.88 26.76
N VAL A 101 3.11 -16.20 25.94
CA VAL A 101 4.25 -16.74 25.22
C VAL A 101 5.46 -15.84 25.46
N ASN A 102 6.68 -16.38 25.52
CA ASN A 102 7.92 -15.59 25.62
C ASN A 102 8.64 -15.44 24.26
N ASP A 103 9.67 -14.60 24.21
CA ASP A 103 10.43 -14.35 22.98
C ASP A 103 11.08 -15.62 22.38
N LYS A 104 11.46 -16.60 23.21
CA LYS A 104 12.05 -17.86 22.72
C LYS A 104 11.02 -18.72 22.02
N GLU A 105 9.79 -18.76 22.54
CA GLU A 105 8.67 -19.48 21.94
C GLU A 105 8.14 -18.73 20.69
N TRP A 106 8.10 -17.39 20.73
CA TRP A 106 7.72 -16.58 19.56
C TRP A 106 8.72 -16.71 18.40
N LYS A 107 9.98 -17.03 18.69
CA LYS A 107 11.01 -17.22 17.66
C LYS A 107 10.60 -18.24 16.59
N PHE A 108 9.82 -19.27 16.92
CA PHE A 108 9.32 -20.22 15.93
C PHE A 108 8.47 -19.56 14.82
N VAL A 109 7.76 -18.49 15.15
CA VAL A 109 6.94 -17.72 14.20
C VAL A 109 7.83 -16.82 13.32
N GLU A 110 8.87 -16.20 13.89
CA GLU A 110 9.82 -15.40 13.11
C GLU A 110 10.66 -16.30 12.19
N ASP A 111 11.11 -17.46 12.67
CA ASP A 111 11.86 -18.45 11.88
C ASP A 111 11.00 -19.00 10.72
N LEU A 112 9.68 -19.18 10.91
CA LEU A 112 8.76 -19.50 9.81
C LEU A 112 8.78 -18.42 8.72
N TRP A 113 8.73 -17.15 9.09
CA TRP A 113 8.75 -16.07 8.11
C TRP A 113 10.02 -16.13 7.25
N ASP A 114 11.17 -16.34 7.87
CA ASP A 114 12.46 -16.45 7.17
C ASP A 114 12.49 -17.67 6.23
N ASN A 115 11.95 -18.81 6.66
CA ASN A 115 11.81 -20.00 5.83
C ASN A 115 10.86 -19.79 4.65
N LEU A 116 9.74 -19.10 4.87
CA LEU A 116 8.81 -18.74 3.79
C LEU A 116 9.49 -17.83 2.78
N LYS A 117 10.28 -16.86 3.24
CA LYS A 117 11.06 -15.97 2.37
C LYS A 117 12.07 -16.75 1.53
N SER A 118 12.77 -17.75 2.08
CA SER A 118 13.77 -18.52 1.34
C SER A 118 13.18 -19.49 0.32
N ASN A 119 11.95 -19.96 0.54
CA ASN A 119 11.29 -20.96 -0.32
C ASN A 119 10.55 -20.36 -1.53
N VAL A 120 10.61 -19.04 -1.73
CA VAL A 120 9.92 -18.37 -2.84
C VAL A 120 10.75 -18.46 -4.12
N THR A 121 10.21 -19.15 -5.12
CA THR A 121 10.75 -19.23 -6.49
C THR A 121 10.49 -17.97 -7.33
N SER A 122 9.85 -16.95 -6.75
CA SER A 122 9.45 -15.72 -7.43
C SER A 122 10.40 -14.55 -7.12
N ASN A 123 10.54 -13.59 -8.03
CA ASN A 123 11.34 -12.36 -7.85
C ASN A 123 10.74 -11.36 -6.81
N PHE A 124 9.85 -11.83 -5.94
CA PHE A 124 9.18 -11.03 -4.93
C PHE A 124 9.24 -11.75 -3.59
N THR A 125 9.69 -11.05 -2.56
CA THR A 125 9.78 -11.55 -1.18
C THR A 125 9.06 -10.58 -0.25
N CYS A 126 8.20 -11.08 0.65
CA CYS A 126 7.72 -10.26 1.76
C CYS A 126 8.85 -10.15 2.79
N GLU A 127 9.43 -8.97 2.93
CA GLU A 127 10.41 -8.70 3.98
C GLU A 127 9.72 -8.53 5.33
N ARG A 128 10.37 -9.03 6.38
CA ARG A 128 9.98 -8.78 7.77
C ARG A 128 10.66 -7.48 8.22
N TYR A 129 9.89 -6.47 8.64
CA TYR A 129 10.45 -5.18 9.07
C TYR A 129 10.39 -4.99 10.59
N MET A 130 11.56 -4.78 11.19
CA MET A 130 11.71 -4.32 12.58
C MET A 130 12.22 -2.87 12.56
N ASP A 131 11.36 -1.96 12.08
CA ASP A 131 11.68 -0.55 11.82
C ASP A 131 11.70 0.34 13.08
N GLY A 132 11.60 -0.26 14.27
CA GLY A 132 11.58 0.44 15.56
C GLY A 132 10.36 1.33 15.78
N LYS A 133 9.38 1.32 14.87
CA LYS A 133 8.14 2.11 14.99
C LYS A 133 7.20 1.45 15.99
N SER A 134 6.53 2.29 16.79
CA SER A 134 5.51 1.82 17.73
C SER A 134 4.32 1.19 17.00
N LEU A 135 3.58 0.32 17.68
CA LEU A 135 2.40 -0.31 17.07
C LEU A 135 1.34 0.72 16.67
N GLU A 136 1.19 1.79 17.46
CA GLU A 136 0.27 2.89 17.13
C GLU A 136 0.70 3.67 15.88
N GLU A 137 2.00 3.93 15.69
CA GLU A 137 2.50 4.55 14.45
C GLU A 137 2.27 3.65 13.23
N LYS A 138 2.50 2.34 13.38
CA LYS A 138 2.23 1.34 12.33
C LYS A 138 0.74 1.26 12.01
N LYS A 139 -0.12 1.24 13.02
CA LYS A 139 -1.57 1.22 12.88
C LYS A 139 -2.07 2.40 12.05
N LYS A 140 -1.63 3.62 12.37
CA LYS A 140 -1.99 4.84 11.61
C LYS A 140 -1.59 4.73 10.14
N ARG A 141 -0.34 4.35 9.87
CA ARG A 141 0.15 4.15 8.50
C ARG A 141 -0.64 3.09 7.74
N ILE A 142 -0.94 1.96 8.39
CA ILE A 142 -1.66 0.84 7.78
C ILE A 142 -3.13 1.20 7.54
N ASN A 143 -3.81 1.90 8.45
CA ASN A 143 -5.17 2.38 8.24
C ASN A 143 -5.23 3.31 7.01
N LEU A 144 -4.26 4.24 6.89
CA LEU A 144 -4.14 5.12 5.73
C LEU A 144 -3.87 4.33 4.43
N MET A 145 -2.98 3.33 4.47
CA MET A 145 -2.73 2.42 3.33
C MET A 145 -4.01 1.71 2.90
N VAL A 146 -4.73 1.07 3.84
CA VAL A 146 -5.95 0.30 3.55
C VAL A 146 -6.98 1.19 2.87
N TYR A 147 -7.21 2.38 3.42
CA TYR A 147 -8.09 3.37 2.82
C TYR A 147 -7.70 3.69 1.37
N CYS A 148 -6.45 4.10 1.13
CA CYS A 148 -6.02 4.54 -0.19
C CYS A 148 -6.03 3.42 -1.23
N VAL A 149 -5.61 2.21 -0.84
CA VAL A 149 -5.62 1.03 -1.70
C VAL A 149 -7.04 0.68 -2.13
N ASN A 150 -7.98 0.63 -1.17
CA ASN A 150 -9.37 0.32 -1.46
C ASN A 150 -10.04 1.43 -2.27
N ARG A 151 -9.77 2.71 -1.96
CA ARG A 151 -10.23 3.87 -2.75
C ARG A 151 -9.80 3.74 -4.21
N ASP A 152 -8.51 3.47 -4.44
CA ASP A 152 -7.95 3.39 -5.79
C ASP A 152 -8.52 2.20 -6.58
N GLU A 153 -8.80 1.08 -5.92
CA GLU A 153 -9.46 -0.07 -6.55
C GLU A 153 -10.95 0.21 -6.85
N LEU A 154 -11.70 0.81 -5.92
CA LEU A 154 -13.08 1.24 -6.16
C LEU A 154 -13.16 2.25 -7.31
N LYS A 155 -12.19 3.17 -7.39
CA LYS A 155 -12.04 4.13 -8.49
C LYS A 155 -11.76 3.44 -9.81
N ASP A 156 -10.85 2.47 -9.86
CA ASP A 156 -10.55 1.69 -11.07
C ASP A 156 -11.79 0.91 -11.54
N TRP A 157 -12.52 0.26 -10.63
CA TRP A 157 -13.77 -0.43 -10.97
C TRP A 157 -14.87 0.51 -11.43
N CYS A 158 -15.00 1.68 -10.82
CA CYS A 158 -15.90 2.72 -11.31
C CYS A 158 -15.53 3.11 -12.74
N GLY A 159 -14.25 3.40 -13.02
CA GLY A 159 -13.78 3.74 -14.36
C GLY A 159 -14.08 2.66 -15.40
N LYS A 160 -13.93 1.38 -15.04
CA LYS A 160 -14.22 0.23 -15.92
C LYS A 160 -15.71 -0.03 -16.15
N THR A 161 -16.58 0.44 -15.26
CA THR A 161 -18.04 0.26 -15.34
C THR A 161 -18.76 1.52 -15.84
N SER A 162 -18.01 2.53 -16.26
CA SER A 162 -18.52 3.76 -16.89
C SER A 162 -19.52 3.45 -18.01
N GLY A 163 -20.73 3.99 -17.91
CA GLY A 163 -21.81 3.78 -18.89
C GLY A 163 -22.63 2.50 -18.73
N SER A 164 -22.31 1.62 -17.77
CA SER A 164 -23.17 0.48 -17.44
C SER A 164 -24.31 0.88 -16.48
N ARG A 165 -25.37 0.05 -16.40
CA ARG A 165 -26.41 0.16 -15.35
C ARG A 165 -25.88 -0.22 -13.95
N SER A 166 -24.67 -0.77 -13.84
CA SER A 166 -24.05 -1.27 -12.61
C SER A 166 -22.94 -0.35 -12.08
N GLN A 167 -23.17 0.96 -12.07
CA GLN A 167 -22.27 1.98 -11.51
C GLN A 167 -22.24 2.02 -9.96
N ASN A 168 -22.54 0.90 -9.30
CA ASN A 168 -22.64 0.87 -7.85
C ASN A 168 -21.31 1.26 -7.18
N TYR A 169 -20.17 0.89 -7.76
CA TYR A 169 -18.85 1.32 -7.29
C TYR A 169 -18.68 2.84 -7.37
N CYS A 170 -19.14 3.47 -8.45
CA CYS A 170 -19.11 4.91 -8.62
C CYS A 170 -20.03 5.62 -7.61
N THR A 171 -21.19 5.05 -7.31
CA THR A 171 -22.11 5.57 -6.30
C THR A 171 -21.54 5.47 -4.88
N VAL A 172 -20.79 4.40 -4.61
CA VAL A 172 -20.26 4.12 -3.26
C VAL A 172 -18.94 4.84 -2.99
N LEU A 173 -18.12 5.08 -4.01
CA LEU A 173 -16.81 5.70 -3.86
C LEU A 173 -16.82 7.06 -3.11
N PRO A 174 -17.70 8.04 -3.42
CA PRO A 174 -17.77 9.29 -2.64
C PRO A 174 -18.12 9.06 -1.17
N ALA A 175 -19.03 8.12 -0.90
CA ALA A 175 -19.44 7.77 0.46
C ALA A 175 -18.32 7.08 1.23
N TYR A 176 -17.56 6.21 0.55
CA TYR A 176 -16.36 5.56 1.09
C TYR A 176 -15.29 6.58 1.48
N VAL A 177 -14.99 7.56 0.60
CA VAL A 177 -14.03 8.63 0.90
C VAL A 177 -14.48 9.47 2.09
N LYS A 178 -15.75 9.87 2.13
CA LYS A 178 -16.31 10.66 3.23
C LYS A 178 -16.19 9.93 4.57
N LYS A 179 -16.64 8.67 4.62
CA LYS A 179 -16.56 7.81 5.82
C LYS A 179 -15.12 7.72 6.34
N ASN A 180 -14.17 7.42 5.47
CA ASN A 180 -12.77 7.24 5.87
C ASN A 180 -12.08 8.56 6.22
N TYR A 181 -12.48 9.68 5.62
CA TYR A 181 -12.02 11.01 6.06
C TYR A 181 -12.42 11.28 7.50
N GLU A 182 -13.70 11.07 7.84
CA GLU A 182 -14.22 11.28 9.19
C GLU A 182 -13.48 10.42 10.21
N LEU A 183 -13.30 9.11 9.92
CA LEU A 183 -12.56 8.19 10.78
C LEU A 183 -11.07 8.56 10.94
N LEU A 184 -10.37 8.79 9.84
CA LEU A 184 -8.93 9.04 9.88
C LEU A 184 -8.58 10.41 10.46
N VAL A 185 -9.46 11.41 10.32
CA VAL A 185 -9.25 12.72 10.95
C VAL A 185 -9.61 12.69 12.44
N GLU A 186 -10.66 11.99 12.83
CA GLU A 186 -11.03 11.83 14.25
C GLU A 186 -9.92 11.10 15.03
N GLU A 187 -9.36 10.03 14.45
CA GLU A 187 -8.23 9.29 15.02
C GLU A 187 -6.93 10.12 15.08
N ASN A 188 -6.81 11.17 14.27
CA ASN A 188 -5.58 11.96 14.10
C ASN A 188 -5.85 13.47 14.18
N GLN A 189 -6.15 13.94 15.39
CA GLN A 189 -6.54 15.33 15.66
C GLN A 189 -5.51 16.37 15.18
N CYS A 190 -4.22 16.03 15.22
CA CYS A 190 -3.14 16.88 14.74
C CYS A 190 -1.92 16.07 14.26
N LEU A 191 -1.14 16.68 13.37
CA LEU A 191 0.09 16.12 12.79
C LEU A 191 1.29 16.43 13.69
N LYS A 192 2.27 15.54 13.74
CA LYS A 192 3.55 15.84 14.41
C LYS A 192 4.39 16.72 13.49
N HIS A 193 5.17 17.64 14.05
CA HIS A 193 6.20 18.33 13.27
C HIS A 193 7.35 17.36 13.01
N LYS A 194 7.33 16.72 11.85
CA LYS A 194 8.45 15.99 11.26
C LYS A 194 8.61 16.48 9.83
N GLU A 195 9.79 16.32 9.25
CA GLU A 195 9.88 16.49 7.79
C GLU A 195 8.95 15.49 7.12
N ARG A 196 8.32 15.87 5.99
CA ARG A 196 7.30 15.06 5.30
C ARG A 196 7.79 13.64 5.01
N ASP A 197 9.09 13.48 4.73
CA ASP A 197 9.73 12.21 4.40
C ASP A 197 10.09 11.38 5.64
N GLU A 198 10.07 11.98 6.83
CA GLU A 198 10.34 11.33 8.12
C GLU A 198 9.05 10.94 8.86
N ASP A 199 7.89 11.42 8.40
CA ASP A 199 6.60 11.20 9.03
C ASP A 199 5.94 9.88 8.61
N TYR A 200 6.51 8.79 9.09
CA TYR A 200 6.09 7.42 8.80
C TYR A 200 4.59 7.16 9.01
N GLU A 201 3.99 7.73 10.06
CA GLU A 201 2.62 7.43 10.51
C GLU A 201 1.54 8.13 9.66
N PHE A 202 1.87 9.29 9.08
CA PHE A 202 0.93 10.13 8.33
C PHE A 202 1.19 10.18 6.81
N HIS A 203 2.16 9.42 6.33
CA HIS A 203 2.51 9.32 4.92
C HIS A 203 2.64 7.87 4.47
N TYR A 204 1.76 7.41 3.57
CA TYR A 204 1.86 6.09 2.95
C TYR A 204 2.52 6.15 1.56
N SER A 205 2.14 7.13 0.74
CA SER A 205 2.74 7.40 -0.57
C SER A 205 2.50 8.86 -0.98
N ASP A 206 3.14 9.30 -2.07
CA ASP A 206 2.99 10.67 -2.59
C ASP A 206 1.53 11.08 -2.85
N LYS A 207 0.65 10.11 -3.17
CA LYS A 207 -0.78 10.33 -3.43
C LYS A 207 -1.67 9.96 -2.25
N CYS A 208 -1.09 9.64 -1.12
CA CYS A 208 -1.77 9.15 0.07
C CYS A 208 -1.02 9.57 1.33
N SER A 209 -1.35 10.76 1.82
CA SER A 209 -0.76 11.37 3.00
C SER A 209 -1.73 12.32 3.69
N LEU A 210 -1.77 12.28 5.02
CA LEU A 210 -2.57 13.22 5.81
C LEU A 210 -1.99 14.64 5.79
N HIS A 211 -0.76 14.84 5.31
CA HIS A 211 -0.21 16.17 5.00
C HIS A 211 -0.90 16.81 3.79
N ASP A 212 -1.55 16.02 2.94
CA ASP A 212 -2.26 16.45 1.74
C ASP A 212 -3.69 15.89 1.75
N ILE A 213 -4.50 16.41 2.68
CA ILE A 213 -5.92 16.07 2.81
C ILE A 213 -6.69 16.26 1.48
N PRO A 214 -6.53 17.38 0.74
CA PRO A 214 -7.25 17.60 -0.51
C PRO A 214 -7.08 16.48 -1.53
N ASN A 215 -5.85 15.99 -1.74
CA ASN A 215 -5.56 14.93 -2.72
C ASN A 215 -5.76 13.52 -2.15
N THR A 216 -5.61 13.34 -0.84
CA THR A 216 -5.83 12.05 -0.19
C THR A 216 -7.32 11.74 -0.04
N PHE A 217 -8.16 12.76 0.14
CA PHE A 217 -9.61 12.63 0.21
C PHE A 217 -10.25 13.51 -0.85
N PRO A 218 -10.14 13.16 -2.14
CA PRO A 218 -10.66 13.97 -3.24
C PRO A 218 -12.19 13.88 -3.30
N ASP A 219 -12.80 14.87 -3.96
CA ASP A 219 -14.22 14.83 -4.26
C ASP A 219 -14.44 14.17 -5.63
N TYR A 220 -15.28 13.13 -5.64
CA TYR A 220 -15.66 12.42 -6.85
C TYR A 220 -17.07 12.84 -7.28
N GLN A 221 -17.23 13.14 -8.57
CA GLN A 221 -18.54 13.39 -9.19
C GLN A 221 -18.74 12.47 -10.38
N VAL A 222 -19.93 11.90 -10.50
CA VAL A 222 -20.29 10.95 -11.55
C VAL A 222 -21.41 11.56 -12.37
N GLU A 223 -21.09 12.00 -13.58
CA GLU A 223 -22.06 12.61 -14.50
C GLU A 223 -22.05 11.86 -15.83
N GLY A 224 -23.22 11.40 -16.28
CA GLY A 224 -23.35 10.67 -17.54
C GLY A 224 -22.52 9.37 -17.60
N GLY A 225 -22.15 8.81 -16.45
CA GLY A 225 -21.26 7.66 -16.35
C GLY A 225 -19.77 7.98 -16.48
N ILE A 226 -19.38 9.26 -16.52
CA ILE A 226 -17.99 9.70 -16.47
C ILE A 226 -17.65 10.08 -15.03
N LEU A 227 -16.59 9.47 -14.50
CA LEU A 227 -16.04 9.83 -13.20
C LEU A 227 -15.11 11.03 -13.35
N SER A 228 -15.40 12.10 -12.62
CA SER A 228 -14.51 13.24 -12.43
C SER A 228 -13.97 13.28 -11.00
N GLU A 229 -12.74 13.74 -10.86
CA GLU A 229 -12.02 13.83 -9.60
C GLU A 229 -11.46 15.24 -9.46
N LYS A 230 -11.66 15.85 -8.30
CA LYS A 230 -11.02 17.11 -7.93
C LYS A 230 -10.46 17.04 -6.52
N PRO A 231 -9.35 17.74 -6.24
CA PRO A 231 -8.91 17.93 -4.86
C PRO A 231 -10.05 18.50 -4.02
N SER A 232 -10.24 17.98 -2.82
CA SER A 232 -11.34 18.45 -1.98
C SER A 232 -11.05 19.80 -1.35
N SER A 233 -12.12 20.47 -0.92
CA SER A 233 -12.04 21.72 -0.14
C SER A 233 -11.87 21.47 1.37
N ARG A 234 -11.58 20.23 1.77
CA ARG A 234 -11.40 19.84 3.18
C ARG A 234 -10.16 20.53 3.74
N ASN A 235 -10.28 21.03 4.97
CA ASN A 235 -9.16 21.70 5.64
C ASN A 235 -8.02 20.71 5.91
N PRO A 236 -6.76 21.13 5.72
CA PRO A 236 -5.60 20.40 6.21
C PRO A 236 -5.68 20.18 7.72
N LEU A 237 -5.08 19.09 8.20
CA LEU A 237 -4.91 18.88 9.64
C LEU A 237 -3.93 19.91 10.22
N THR A 238 -4.22 20.35 11.44
CA THR A 238 -3.31 21.22 12.19
C THR A 238 -2.12 20.43 12.73
N TYR A 239 -1.04 21.12 13.09
CA TYR A 239 0.10 20.47 13.76
C TYR A 239 -0.06 20.57 15.28
N CYS A 240 0.36 19.53 16.00
CA CYS A 240 0.29 19.51 17.46
C CYS A 240 1.26 20.54 18.07
N GLU A 241 0.76 21.41 18.95
CA GLU A 241 1.50 22.53 19.58
C GLU A 241 2.78 22.08 20.31
N SER A 242 2.78 20.88 20.89
CA SER A 242 3.93 20.30 21.61
C SER A 242 5.09 19.86 20.71
N THR A 243 4.99 20.06 19.40
CA THR A 243 6.02 19.71 18.42
C THR A 243 6.70 20.92 17.79
N GLN A 244 6.54 22.14 18.33
CA GLN A 244 7.19 23.34 17.78
C GLN A 244 8.67 23.06 17.45
N ARG A 245 9.07 23.40 16.21
CA ARG A 245 10.49 23.44 15.83
C ARG A 245 11.22 24.22 16.91
N VAL A 246 12.18 23.59 17.58
CA VAL A 246 13.17 24.32 18.36
C VAL A 246 13.87 25.24 17.37
N THR A 247 13.41 26.47 17.30
CA THR A 247 14.14 27.56 16.68
C THR A 247 15.22 27.87 17.69
N THR A 248 16.38 27.23 17.55
CA THR A 248 17.61 27.65 18.23
C THR A 248 18.03 28.98 17.60
N ASP A 249 17.31 30.05 17.96
CA ASP A 249 17.85 31.39 17.86
C ASP A 249 19.00 31.46 18.86
N PHE A 250 20.23 31.42 18.34
CA PHE A 250 21.41 31.79 19.11
C PHE A 250 21.26 33.26 19.49
N GLN A 251 20.65 33.50 20.65
CA GLN A 251 20.74 34.76 21.37
C GLN A 251 22.21 34.99 21.68
N LYS A 252 22.85 35.79 20.83
CA LYS A 252 24.22 36.27 20.99
C LYS A 252 24.25 37.07 22.30
N PHE A 253 24.86 36.49 23.33
CA PHE A 253 25.14 37.16 24.59
C PHE A 253 25.87 38.47 24.29
N GLY A 254 25.32 39.56 24.81
CA GLY A 254 25.89 40.89 24.71
C GLY A 254 27.15 40.99 25.55
N GLU A 255 28.13 41.71 25.01
CA GLU A 255 29.23 42.25 25.78
C GLU A 255 29.50 43.68 25.29
N GLU A 256 29.32 44.58 26.26
CA GLU A 256 29.63 46.00 26.45
C GLU A 256 30.17 46.88 25.30
N ASN A 257 29.52 48.05 25.15
CA ASN A 257 30.03 49.24 24.45
C ASN A 257 31.23 49.85 25.22
N PRO A 258 32.08 50.69 24.57
CA PRO A 258 31.76 52.11 24.65
C PRO A 258 32.09 53.00 23.43
N LEU A 259 31.31 54.08 23.39
CA LEU A 259 31.50 55.43 22.82
C LEU A 259 31.03 55.79 21.39
N PRO A 260 30.25 56.90 21.23
CA PRO A 260 29.60 57.29 19.98
C PRO A 260 30.31 58.46 19.29
N LEU A 261 30.19 58.57 17.96
CA LEU A 261 30.27 59.86 17.27
C LEU A 261 29.58 59.81 15.89
N THR A 262 28.59 60.69 15.77
CA THR A 262 28.20 61.46 14.58
C THR A 262 27.25 60.82 13.57
N SER A 263 26.05 61.41 13.54
CA SER A 263 24.99 61.34 12.54
C SER A 263 25.38 61.93 11.18
N GLU A 264 24.97 61.29 10.07
CA GLU A 264 24.26 61.93 8.93
C GLU A 264 23.86 60.89 7.85
N PRO A 265 23.03 61.24 6.83
CA PRO A 265 21.77 60.54 6.56
C PRO A 265 21.80 59.61 5.33
N SER A 266 20.77 58.77 5.24
CA SER A 266 20.48 57.89 4.11
C SER A 266 20.22 58.64 2.80
N PRO A 267 20.62 58.06 1.65
CA PRO A 267 19.70 57.98 0.51
C PRO A 267 19.88 56.65 -0.26
N PRO A 268 19.23 56.43 -1.43
CA PRO A 268 17.96 55.72 -1.52
C PRO A 268 18.07 54.43 -2.36
N HIS A 269 16.96 53.69 -2.44
CA HIS A 269 16.70 52.57 -3.34
C HIS A 269 17.56 52.51 -4.62
N SER A 270 18.27 51.39 -4.81
CA SER A 270 18.64 50.91 -6.15
C SER A 270 18.46 49.39 -6.21
N VAL A 271 17.48 48.97 -7.01
CA VAL A 271 17.25 47.58 -7.42
C VAL A 271 18.46 47.11 -8.22
N SER A 272 19.15 46.08 -7.72
CA SER A 272 20.32 45.47 -8.37
C SER A 272 19.89 44.26 -9.20
N TRP A 273 19.74 44.46 -10.51
CA TRP A 273 19.63 43.42 -11.54
C TRP A 273 20.96 42.70 -11.72
N ASN A 274 21.24 41.65 -10.95
CA ASN A 274 22.33 40.71 -11.26
C ASN A 274 22.08 39.32 -10.62
N SER A 275 21.28 38.47 -11.26
CA SER A 275 21.35 37.02 -11.02
C SER A 275 21.11 36.15 -12.28
N ILE A 276 21.01 36.73 -13.48
CA ILE A 276 20.63 35.98 -14.69
C ILE A 276 21.83 35.42 -15.46
N THR A 277 23.07 35.71 -15.08
CA THR A 277 24.25 35.26 -15.86
C THR A 277 25.02 34.07 -15.27
N TYR A 278 24.61 33.50 -14.12
CA TYR A 278 25.33 32.35 -13.53
C TYR A 278 24.57 31.02 -13.51
N SER A 279 23.25 31.00 -13.76
CA SER A 279 22.48 29.74 -13.77
C SER A 279 22.48 29.01 -15.13
N GLY A 280 22.82 29.69 -16.23
CA GLY A 280 22.85 29.09 -17.57
C GLY A 280 24.10 28.24 -17.87
N LEU A 281 25.23 28.56 -17.25
CA LEU A 281 26.51 27.90 -17.55
C LEU A 281 26.65 26.52 -16.88
N THR A 282 26.04 26.31 -15.72
CA THR A 282 26.07 25.02 -15.01
C THR A 282 25.17 23.97 -15.67
N ILE A 283 24.01 24.37 -16.18
CA ILE A 283 23.05 23.45 -16.83
C ILE A 283 23.58 22.99 -18.20
N SER A 284 24.25 23.89 -18.95
CA SER A 284 24.84 23.57 -20.25
C SER A 284 25.94 22.50 -20.12
N GLY A 285 26.84 22.63 -19.13
CA GLY A 285 27.91 21.66 -18.89
C GLY A 285 27.40 20.24 -18.60
N ILE A 286 26.34 20.13 -17.79
CA ILE A 286 25.73 18.83 -17.44
C ILE A 286 25.15 18.14 -18.67
N LEU A 287 24.46 18.88 -19.55
CA LEU A 287 23.89 18.33 -20.78
C LEU A 287 24.96 17.78 -21.73
N PHE A 288 26.06 18.51 -21.91
CA PHE A 288 27.17 18.04 -22.74
C PHE A 288 27.87 16.79 -22.17
N SER A 289 28.04 16.72 -20.85
CA SER A 289 28.58 15.53 -20.19
C SER A 289 27.69 14.29 -20.35
N LEU A 290 26.37 14.45 -20.24
CA LEU A 290 25.41 13.35 -20.43
C LEU A 290 25.42 12.82 -21.88
N ILE A 291 25.52 13.71 -22.87
CA ILE A 291 25.63 13.32 -24.29
C ILE A 291 26.95 12.58 -24.56
N PHE A 292 28.06 13.02 -23.96
CA PHE A 292 29.34 12.32 -24.06
C PHE A 292 29.31 10.94 -23.42
N LEU A 293 28.76 10.80 -22.22
CA LEU A 293 28.60 9.51 -21.55
C LEU A 293 27.65 8.57 -22.32
N TYR A 294 26.60 9.11 -22.92
CA TYR A 294 25.69 8.33 -23.76
C TYR A 294 26.37 7.79 -25.02
N LYS A 295 27.25 8.57 -25.66
CA LYS A 295 27.88 8.22 -26.94
C LYS A 295 29.18 7.43 -26.78
N TYR A 296 29.96 7.65 -25.72
CA TYR A 296 31.32 7.11 -25.56
C TYR A 296 31.46 6.11 -24.40
N THR A 297 30.38 5.79 -23.68
CA THR A 297 30.37 4.77 -22.62
C THR A 297 29.36 3.66 -22.95
N SER A 298 29.55 2.45 -22.41
CA SER A 298 28.65 1.30 -22.58
C SER A 298 27.22 1.51 -22.08
N LEU A 299 26.94 2.66 -21.46
CA LEU A 299 25.62 3.07 -20.98
C LEU A 299 24.59 3.19 -22.12
N GLY A 300 25.01 3.63 -23.31
CA GLY A 300 24.13 3.72 -24.48
C GLY A 300 23.67 2.35 -24.98
N SER A 301 24.57 1.35 -25.03
CA SER A 301 24.19 -0.01 -25.42
C SER A 301 23.36 -0.70 -24.34
N PHE A 302 23.63 -0.41 -23.06
CA PHE A 302 22.84 -0.88 -21.93
C PHE A 302 21.38 -0.36 -21.97
N LEU A 303 21.18 0.93 -22.21
CA LEU A 303 19.83 1.50 -22.39
C LEU A 303 19.10 0.89 -23.59
N ARG A 304 19.82 0.68 -24.70
CA ARG A 304 19.24 0.03 -25.89
C ARG A 304 18.87 -1.43 -25.63
N SER A 305 19.66 -2.16 -24.83
CA SER A 305 19.36 -3.52 -24.39
C SER A 305 18.12 -3.56 -23.47
N LEU A 306 17.96 -2.59 -22.56
CA LEU A 306 16.76 -2.48 -21.73
C LEU A 306 15.50 -2.19 -22.57
N ILE A 307 15.62 -1.38 -23.62
CA ILE A 307 14.51 -1.10 -24.55
C ILE A 307 14.15 -2.37 -25.34
N ILE A 308 15.13 -3.09 -25.88
CA ILE A 308 14.89 -4.35 -26.62
C ILE A 308 14.23 -5.40 -25.70
N LYS A 309 14.74 -5.57 -24.48
CA LYS A 309 14.19 -6.52 -23.50
C LYS A 309 12.75 -6.17 -23.08
N LYS A 310 12.40 -4.87 -23.07
CA LYS A 310 11.03 -4.40 -22.82
C LYS A 310 10.09 -4.72 -23.98
N ASP A 311 10.59 -4.67 -25.21
CA ASP A 311 9.80 -4.97 -26.42
C ASP A 311 9.56 -6.48 -26.58
N GLU A 312 10.58 -7.30 -26.32
CA GLU A 312 10.45 -8.77 -26.25
C GLU A 312 9.44 -9.21 -25.18
N MET A 313 9.46 -8.58 -24.00
CA MET A 313 8.47 -8.84 -22.94
C MET A 313 7.05 -8.46 -23.37
N ARG A 314 6.87 -7.37 -24.13
CA ARG A 314 5.55 -6.99 -24.65
C ARG A 314 5.05 -8.00 -25.68
N GLN A 315 5.91 -8.46 -26.59
CA GLN A 315 5.54 -9.49 -27.57
C GLN A 315 5.18 -10.82 -26.91
N TYR A 316 5.91 -11.23 -25.86
CA TYR A 316 5.59 -12.45 -25.10
C TYR A 316 4.23 -12.33 -24.37
N ILE A 317 3.95 -11.17 -23.77
CA ILE A 317 2.66 -10.91 -23.10
C ILE A 317 1.50 -10.90 -24.11
N ASP A 318 1.70 -10.30 -25.28
CA ASP A 318 0.69 -10.26 -26.35
C ASP A 318 0.41 -11.66 -26.93
N ALA A 319 1.47 -12.45 -27.19
CA ALA A 319 1.33 -13.83 -27.66
C ALA A 319 0.63 -14.73 -26.63
N LYS A 320 0.94 -14.58 -25.32
CA LYS A 320 0.27 -15.31 -24.25
C LYS A 320 -1.20 -14.88 -24.08
N GLY A 321 -1.50 -13.59 -24.26
CA GLY A 321 -2.86 -13.07 -24.29
C GLY A 321 -3.68 -13.67 -25.44
N LYS A 322 -3.09 -13.74 -26.64
CA LYS A 322 -3.73 -14.32 -27.83
C LYS A 322 -4.00 -15.81 -27.69
N ASN A 323 -3.07 -16.58 -27.15
CA ASN A 323 -3.24 -18.01 -26.93
C ASN A 323 -4.31 -18.29 -25.86
N SER A 324 -4.37 -17.49 -24.79
CA SER A 324 -5.42 -17.64 -23.76
C SER A 324 -6.83 -17.30 -24.27
N LEU A 325 -6.96 -16.37 -25.22
CA LEU A 325 -8.24 -16.07 -25.89
C LEU A 325 -8.65 -17.18 -26.87
N LEU A 326 -7.71 -17.82 -27.55
CA LEU A 326 -7.98 -18.95 -28.45
C LEU A 326 -8.37 -20.22 -27.68
N GLU A 327 -7.72 -20.52 -26.55
CA GLU A 327 -8.14 -21.61 -25.64
C GLU A 327 -9.55 -21.36 -25.08
N THR A 328 -9.85 -20.12 -24.65
CA THR A 328 -11.18 -19.77 -24.12
C THR A 328 -12.28 -19.82 -25.19
N SER A 329 -11.95 -19.58 -26.47
CA SER A 329 -12.90 -19.67 -27.59
C SER A 329 -13.19 -21.11 -28.01
N SER A 330 -12.31 -22.07 -27.71
CA SER A 330 -12.49 -23.50 -28.05
C SER A 330 -13.44 -24.22 -27.10
N ASP A 331 -13.56 -23.75 -25.85
CA ASP A 331 -14.35 -24.40 -24.80
C ASP A 331 -15.82 -23.96 -24.74
N TYR A 332 -16.27 -23.09 -25.66
CA TYR A 332 -17.68 -22.68 -25.75
C TYR A 332 -18.41 -23.46 -26.86
N ILE A 333 -18.64 -24.76 -26.64
CA ILE A 333 -19.63 -25.51 -27.42
C ILE A 333 -21.03 -25.01 -27.03
N ALA A 334 -21.68 -24.34 -27.96
CA ALA A 334 -23.06 -23.89 -27.87
C ALA A 334 -24.00 -25.10 -27.76
N TYR A 335 -24.64 -25.26 -26.61
CA TYR A 335 -25.79 -26.17 -26.45
C TYR A 335 -27.04 -25.43 -26.89
N ASN A 336 -27.66 -25.87 -27.99
CA ASN A 336 -29.07 -25.65 -28.26
C ASN A 336 -29.70 -26.95 -28.77
N SER A 337 -30.93 -27.15 -28.32
CA SER A 337 -31.72 -28.37 -28.35
C SER A 337 -32.18 -28.81 -29.74
N GLU A 338 -32.02 -30.08 -30.06
CA GLU A 338 -33.06 -30.89 -30.70
C GLU A 338 -32.73 -32.38 -30.51
N ASN A 339 -33.79 -33.19 -30.40
CA ASN A 339 -33.80 -34.64 -30.20
C ASN A 339 -32.64 -35.38 -30.89
N ASP A 340 -31.99 -36.28 -30.16
CA ASP A 340 -31.77 -37.64 -30.66
C ASP A 340 -31.55 -38.61 -29.48
N GLU A 341 -32.32 -39.68 -29.55
CA GLU A 341 -32.42 -40.78 -28.60
C GLU A 341 -31.15 -41.63 -28.67
N TYR A 342 -30.37 -41.71 -27.59
CA TYR A 342 -29.25 -42.64 -27.49
C TYR A 342 -29.33 -43.47 -26.20
N ASN A 343 -29.64 -44.76 -26.39
CA ASN A 343 -29.62 -45.81 -25.38
C ASN A 343 -28.18 -46.08 -24.91
N PHE A 344 -27.96 -46.02 -23.59
CA PHE A 344 -26.78 -46.61 -22.96
C PHE A 344 -27.19 -47.78 -22.06
N SER A 345 -26.60 -48.94 -22.34
CA SER A 345 -26.72 -50.17 -21.58
C SER A 345 -25.88 -50.11 -20.30
N TYR A 346 -26.49 -50.46 -19.17
CA TYR A 346 -25.77 -50.69 -17.92
C TYR A 346 -25.20 -52.11 -17.91
N GLN A 347 -23.86 -52.24 -17.75
CA GLN A 347 -23.26 -53.45 -17.21
C GLN A 347 -23.12 -53.29 -15.70
N SER A 348 -23.89 -54.07 -14.95
CA SER A 348 -23.71 -54.25 -13.51
C SER A 348 -22.56 -55.21 -13.25
N LEU A 349 -21.53 -54.76 -12.53
CA LEU A 349 -20.61 -55.67 -11.84
C LEU A 349 -21.30 -56.18 -10.56
N GLN A 350 -21.54 -57.49 -10.49
CA GLN A 350 -22.01 -58.19 -9.31
C GLN A 350 -20.84 -58.54 -8.38
N ILE A 351 -21.02 -58.15 -7.11
CA ILE A 351 -20.45 -58.62 -5.83
C ILE A 351 -18.92 -58.63 -5.71
#